data_AF-A0A6G3C2X8-F1
#
_entry.id   AF-A0A6G3C2X8-F1
#
_cell.length_a   1.000
_cell.length_b   1.000
_cell.length_c   1.000
_cell.angle_alpha   90.00
_cell.angle_beta   90.00
_cell.angle_gamma   90.00
#
_symmetry.space_group_name_H-M   'P 1'
#
loop_
_entity.id
_entity.type
_entity.pdbx_description
1 polymer ?
#
loop_
_entity_poly.entity_id
_entity_poly.type
_entity_poly.pdbx_seq_one_letter_code
_entity_poly.pdbx_strand_id
1 'polypeptide(L)' 'MVVGWFVVRRHELTDESWAVIEPLLAPPRMGRPVRDRRQVVNGILWKLSTGAAWRDLPERYG' A
#
# COMPACT_ATOMS: atom_id res chain seq x y z
N MET A 1 -0.78 -27.88 -7.40
CA MET A 1 -0.86 -26.78 -6.42
C MET A 1 0.52 -26.14 -6.35
N VAL A 2 0.72 -25.02 -7.05
CA VAL A 2 1.96 -24.24 -6.99
C VAL A 2 1.65 -23.03 -6.13
N VAL A 3 2.02 -23.06 -4.84
CA VAL A 3 1.97 -21.86 -4.01
C VAL A 3 3.15 -20.98 -4.42
N GLY A 4 2.83 -19.94 -5.20
CA GLY A 4 3.78 -18.91 -5.60
C GLY A 4 4.33 -18.20 -4.37
N TRP A 5 5.61 -17.86 -4.43
CA TRP A 5 6.31 -17.09 -3.41
C TRP A 5 5.77 -15.64 -3.38
N PHE A 6 4.76 -15.37 -2.57
CA PHE A 6 4.39 -14.00 -2.23
C PHE A 6 5.17 -13.58 -0.98
N VAL A 7 6.33 -12.94 -1.19
CA VAL A 7 7.08 -12.30 -0.11
C VAL A 7 6.33 -11.02 0.29
N VAL A 8 5.32 -11.16 1.14
CA VAL A 8 4.64 -10.01 1.77
C VAL A 8 5.55 -9.46 2.85
N ARG A 9 5.95 -8.19 2.75
CA ARG A 9 6.74 -7.54 3.80
C ARG A 9 5.86 -7.30 5.02
N ARG A 10 6.47 -7.24 6.21
CA ARG A 10 5.79 -7.08 7.52
C ARG A 10 4.78 -5.92 7.62
N HIS A 11 4.80 -4.97 6.68
CA HIS A 11 3.97 -3.76 6.66
C HIS A 11 3.22 -3.55 5.34
N GLU A 12 3.06 -4.59 4.52
CA GLU A 12 2.37 -4.52 3.24
C GLU A 12 1.11 -5.38 3.24
N LEU A 13 0.08 -4.92 2.53
CA LEU A 13 -1.16 -5.68 2.35
C LEU A 13 -0.94 -6.86 1.42
N THR A 14 -1.49 -8.02 1.80
CA THR A 14 -1.66 -9.16 0.89
C THR A 14 -2.65 -8.79 -0.23
N ASP A 15 -2.65 -9.57 -1.30
CA ASP A 15 -3.60 -9.35 -2.41
C ASP A 15 -5.05 -9.52 -1.95
N GLU A 16 -5.31 -10.49 -1.07
CA GLU A 16 -6.64 -10.74 -0.49
C GLU A 16 -7.09 -9.58 0.39
N SER A 17 -6.19 -9.05 1.23
CA SER A 17 -6.49 -7.90 2.09
C SER A 17 -6.73 -6.64 1.25
N TRP A 18 -5.94 -6.48 0.18
CA TRP A 18 -6.10 -5.38 -0.77
C TRP A 18 -7.46 -5.43 -1.48
N ALA A 19 -7.91 -6.62 -1.91
CA ALA A 19 -9.19 -6.79 -2.58
C ALA A 19 -10.40 -6.36 -1.71
N VAL A 20 -10.28 -6.42 -0.39
CA VAL A 20 -11.31 -5.92 0.55
C VAL A 20 -11.25 -4.41 0.71
N ILE A 21 -10.05 -3.82 0.69
CA ILE A 21 -9.83 -2.38 0.93
C ILE A 21 -10.08 -1.54 -0.32
N GLU A 22 -9.61 -2.00 -1.48
CA GLU A 22 -9.64 -1.26 -2.74
C GLU A 22 -11.05 -0.71 -3.09
N PRO A 23 -12.14 -1.48 -2.97
CA PRO A 23 -13.48 -1.00 -3.30
C PRO A 23 -13.99 0.09 -2.35
N LEU A 24 -13.41 0.22 -1.16
CA LEU A 24 -13.79 1.22 -0.15
C LEU A 24 -13.12 2.58 -0.41
N LEU A 25 -12.10 2.61 -1.27
CA LEU A 25 -11.39 3.84 -1.59
C LEU A 25 -12.22 4.67 -2.57
N ALA A 26 -12.29 5.98 -2.31
CA ALA A 26 -12.98 6.91 -3.20
C ALA A 26 -12.44 6.80 -4.64
N PRO A 27 -13.32 6.94 -5.65
CA PRO A 27 -12.89 6.94 -7.04
C PRO A 27 -11.89 8.06 -7.30
N PRO A 28 -10.95 7.86 -8.23
CA PRO A 28 -9.92 8.85 -8.50
C PRO A 28 -10.56 10.16 -8.96
N ARG A 29 -10.15 11.28 -8.36
CA ARG A 29 -10.58 12.61 -8.81
C ARG A 29 -9.80 12.99 -10.07
N MET A 30 -10.52 13.51 -11.05
CA MET A 30 -9.97 14.01 -12.30
C MET A 30 -8.99 15.18 -12.03
N GLY A 31 -7.82 15.19 -12.68
CA GLY A 31 -6.85 16.29 -12.61
C GLY A 31 -5.40 15.87 -12.35
N ARG A 32 -5.13 15.16 -11.22
CA ARG A 32 -3.77 14.69 -10.90
C ARG A 32 -3.60 13.23 -11.31
N PRO A 33 -2.46 12.82 -11.90
CA PRO A 33 -2.17 11.41 -12.13
C PRO A 33 -2.35 10.62 -10.84
N VAL A 34 -3.17 9.59 -10.90
CA VAL A 34 -3.48 8.73 -9.76
C VAL A 34 -2.21 7.96 -9.42
N ARG A 35 -1.56 8.30 -8.30
CA ARG A 35 -0.52 7.45 -7.73
C ARG A 35 -1.12 6.08 -7.42
N ASP A 36 -0.31 5.03 -7.53
CA ASP A 36 -0.72 3.68 -7.15
C ASP A 36 -1.27 3.71 -5.72
N ARG A 37 -2.57 3.45 -5.58
CA ARG A 37 -3.30 3.57 -4.31
C ARG A 37 -2.79 2.54 -3.31
N ARG A 38 -2.35 1.38 -3.79
CA ARG A 38 -1.80 0.33 -2.95
C ARG A 38 -0.48 0.76 -2.33
N GLN A 39 0.37 1.45 -3.10
CA GLN A 39 1.61 2.01 -2.58
C GLN A 39 1.36 3.06 -1.50
N VAL A 40 0.38 3.95 -1.70
CA VAL A 40 0.00 4.96 -0.70
C VAL A 40 -0.48 4.30 0.59
N VAL A 41 -1.38 3.32 0.49
CA VAL A 41 -1.92 2.62 1.65
C VAL A 41 -0.82 1.83 2.38
N ASN A 42 0.04 1.12 1.65
CA ASN A 42 1.19 0.44 2.24
C ASN A 42 2.17 1.42 2.93
N GLY A 43 2.39 2.61 2.36
CA GLY A 43 3.20 3.66 2.99
C GLY A 43 2.59 4.16 4.30
N ILE A 44 1.27 4.34 4.36
CA ILE A 44 0.55 4.69 5.58
C ILE A 44 0.68 3.59 6.64
N LEU A 45 0.46 2.33 6.25
CA LEU A 45 0.58 1.19 7.16
C LEU A 45 1.99 1.04 7.70
N TRP A 46 3.01 1.26 6.85
CA TRP A 46 4.40 1.31 7.28
C TRP A 46 4.62 2.40 8.32
N LYS A 47 4.20 3.65 8.07
CA LYS A 47 4.36 4.76 9.02
C LYS A 47 3.66 4.49 10.36
N LEU A 48 2.46 3.91 10.32
CA LEU A 48 1.69 3.58 11.52
C LEU A 48 2.35 2.44 12.31
N SER A 49 2.95 1.47 11.62
CA SER A 49 3.61 0.32 12.25
C SER A 49 4.99 0.66 12.82
N THR A 50 5.77 1.52 12.15
CA THR A 50 7.14 1.84 12.56
C THR A 50 7.22 3.07 13.46
N GLY A 51 6.24 3.98 13.37
CA GLY A 51 6.28 5.27 14.06
C GLY A 51 7.31 6.25 13.50
N ALA A 52 8.05 5.89 12.45
CA ALA A 52 9.09 6.72 11.85
C ALA A 52 8.52 8.00 11.22
N ALA A 53 9.41 8.98 11.00
CA ALA A 53 9.03 10.21 10.33
C ALA A 53 8.73 9.96 8.84
N TRP A 54 7.86 10.78 8.25
CA TRP A 54 7.53 10.68 6.83
C TRP A 54 8.73 10.88 5.90
N ARG A 55 9.78 11.58 6.36
CA ARG A 55 11.02 11.75 5.60
C ARG A 55 11.82 10.46 5.45
N ASP A 56 11.59 9.49 6.33
CA ASP A 56 12.23 8.18 6.31
C ASP A 56 11.38 7.14 5.58
N LEU A 57 10.29 7.57 4.93
CA LEU A 57 9.43 6.69 4.17
C LEU A 57 10.26 6.02 3.06
N PRO A 58 10.25 4.68 2.96
CA PRO A 58 10.98 4.00 1.91
C PRO A 58 10.52 4.42 0.52
N GLU A 59 11.48 4.68 -0.37
CA GLU A 59 11.27 5.19 -1.74
C GLU A 59 10.28 4.35 -2.57
N ARG A 60 10.14 3.06 -2.26
CA ARG A 60 9.14 2.16 -2.89
C ARG A 60 7.68 2.54 -2.66
N TYR A 61 7.38 3.39 -1.66
CA TYR A 61 6.02 3.89 -1.41
C TYR A 61 5.77 5.25 -2.08
N GLY A 62 6.78 5.82 -2.75
CA GLY A 62 6.64 7.00 -3.60
C GLY A 62 7.61 8.13 -3.33
#